data_AF-A0A511HKP3-F1
#
_entry.id   AF-A0A511HKP3-F1
#
_cell.length_a   1.000
_cell.length_b   1.000
_cell.length_c   1.000
_cell.angle_alpha   90.00
_cell.angle_beta   90.00
_cell.angle_gamma   90.00
#
_symmetry.space_group_name_H-M   'P 1'
#
loop_
_entity.id
_entity.type
_entity.pdbx_description
1 polymer ?
#
loop_
_entity_poly.entity_id
_entity_poly.type
_entity_poly.pdbx_seq_one_letter_code
_entity_poly.pdbx_strand_id
1 'polypeptide(L)'
;MMDRKWLGLLFIGAVWASNAWANDFRAEKLVNGLKQYTVDTYPETLRFTFTVTNIDPTLPSELLSATAPLLNSCTLLPTSPLVVPAGGHFTYQCEIELESYDACLTLGIHDANPVTPNHEVSFTSTFSIGWDAGASQAGANVLCLPQPNLFCDDTVYLSTASRSPEGRPAAPSRLYIFDPATGTLTLQGEAGLPYNALAFNHYDNILYAIASDGVSAPSFIRVDATGSSSIIAPLDTTAPRSAIWTAGAVLKDGSYVGFEHSTHRLIRINPSTGGTLSEQVVTVSGDFQLADFAMNPRDGQLYAFNNATQRMTRIDPLTGVATDHPELARIDGRPAENPVMSAAVFTRDGELFLYGTSGPDTHRVSDFHAVDVTTGNLTRLLTRPVPQLANGAMCGVYSWGSPRPQPMTRDRGFFGASESALLECLAYGPISLGALGEVSTLPGALGILWANPAIASNNARRTALESLKVRTAREALTAVCNERVFNTRAPPLSALENPASLDPGRMEELRQRLERHNHSGKRTAIPLRKRIFAVDPLQAMERAEEPRF
;
A
#
# COMPACT_ATOMS: atom_id res chain seq x y z
N MET A 1 -10.65 -19.90 24.98
CA MET A 1 -12.06 -19.62 24.62
C MET A 1 -12.46 -18.35 25.34
N MET A 2 -12.43 -17.21 24.65
CA MET A 2 -12.90 -15.93 25.18
C MET A 2 -13.57 -15.19 24.03
N ASP A 3 -14.90 -15.17 24.08
CA ASP A 3 -15.77 -14.39 23.20
C ASP A 3 -15.50 -12.90 23.38
N ARG A 4 -15.08 -12.23 22.31
CA ARG A 4 -15.11 -10.77 22.21
C ARG A 4 -16.36 -10.35 21.46
N LYS A 5 -17.39 -10.01 22.24
CA LYS A 5 -18.58 -9.28 21.79
C LYS A 5 -18.16 -7.90 21.30
N TRP A 6 -18.39 -7.62 20.02
CA TRP A 6 -18.30 -6.28 19.46
C TRP A 6 -19.51 -5.46 19.91
N LEU A 7 -19.26 -4.44 20.74
CA LEU A 7 -20.20 -3.38 21.07
C LEU A 7 -20.27 -2.41 19.88
N GLY A 8 -21.49 -2.09 19.46
CA GLY A 8 -21.77 -1.46 18.18
C GLY A 8 -21.43 0.03 18.05
N LEU A 9 -21.40 0.44 16.78
CA LEU A 9 -21.66 1.81 16.35
C LEU A 9 -23.03 1.81 15.67
N LEU A 10 -24.03 2.25 16.43
CA LEU A 10 -25.34 2.65 15.91
C LEU A 10 -25.13 3.89 15.06
N PHE A 11 -25.24 3.75 13.74
CA PHE A 11 -25.53 4.89 12.88
C PHE A 11 -26.94 5.39 13.22
N ILE A 12 -26.99 6.62 13.72
CA ILE A 12 -28.23 7.38 13.83
C ILE A 12 -28.64 7.75 12.41
N GLY A 13 -29.39 6.86 11.76
CA GLY A 13 -30.32 7.27 10.72
C GLY A 13 -31.38 8.13 11.39
N ALA A 14 -31.49 9.40 11.00
CA ALA A 14 -32.60 10.23 11.40
C ALA A 14 -33.89 9.64 10.80
N VAL A 15 -34.52 8.74 11.54
CA VAL A 15 -35.88 8.28 11.27
C VAL A 15 -36.81 9.40 11.74
N TRP A 16 -37.16 10.29 10.81
CA TRP A 16 -38.43 10.98 10.91
C TRP A 16 -39.50 9.92 10.69
N ALA A 17 -40.04 9.36 11.76
CA ALA A 17 -41.25 8.53 11.70
C ALA A 17 -42.44 9.46 11.44
N SER A 18 -42.61 9.89 10.20
CA SER A 18 -43.94 10.22 9.69
C SER A 18 -44.77 8.96 9.78
N ASN A 19 -46.03 9.08 10.23
CA ASN A 19 -47.01 8.00 10.17
C ASN A 19 -46.88 7.28 8.82
N ALA A 20 -46.75 5.95 8.82
CA ALA A 20 -46.82 5.18 7.58
C ALA A 20 -48.28 5.22 7.13
N TRP A 21 -48.55 5.75 5.93
CA TRP A 21 -49.91 5.81 5.39
C TRP A 21 -50.17 4.51 4.64
N ALA A 22 -51.45 4.16 4.45
CA ALA A 22 -51.82 3.09 3.54
C ALA A 22 -51.23 3.40 2.15
N ASN A 23 -50.59 2.40 1.53
CA ASN A 23 -49.84 2.48 0.25
C ASN A 23 -48.38 3.00 0.25
N ASP A 24 -47.59 2.73 1.29
CA ASP A 24 -46.15 3.05 1.25
C ASP A 24 -45.31 1.94 0.58
N PHE A 25 -44.21 2.34 -0.06
CA PHE A 25 -43.18 1.43 -0.59
C PHE A 25 -41.84 1.58 0.13
N ARG A 26 -41.11 0.46 0.23
CA ARG A 26 -39.69 0.45 0.65
C ARG A 26 -38.80 0.04 -0.52
N ALA A 27 -37.80 0.88 -0.81
CA ALA A 27 -36.73 0.55 -1.74
C ALA A 27 -35.57 -0.15 -1.03
N GLU A 28 -34.98 -1.14 -1.69
CA GLU A 28 -33.69 -1.74 -1.34
C GLU A 28 -32.80 -1.84 -2.58
N LYS A 29 -31.50 -1.68 -2.37
CA LYS A 29 -30.47 -1.88 -3.38
C LYS A 29 -29.25 -2.57 -2.79
N LEU A 30 -28.67 -3.49 -3.55
CA LEU A 30 -27.44 -4.21 -3.25
C LEU A 30 -26.55 -4.27 -4.50
N VAL A 31 -25.24 -4.38 -4.31
CA VAL A 31 -24.25 -4.67 -5.35
C VAL A 31 -23.45 -5.91 -4.93
N ASN A 32 -23.42 -6.94 -5.76
CA ASN A 32 -22.84 -8.26 -5.45
C ASN A 32 -23.33 -8.81 -4.08
N GLY A 33 -24.59 -8.51 -3.72
CA GLY A 33 -25.22 -8.92 -2.46
C GLY A 33 -24.92 -8.03 -1.24
N LEU A 34 -24.14 -6.95 -1.39
CA LEU A 34 -23.69 -6.08 -0.30
C LEU A 34 -24.18 -4.63 -0.46
N LYS A 35 -24.23 -3.88 0.66
CA LYS A 35 -24.49 -2.42 0.67
C LYS A 35 -23.26 -1.58 0.32
N GLN A 36 -22.07 -2.15 0.50
CA GLN A 36 -20.80 -1.58 0.11
C GLN A 36 -19.94 -2.70 -0.50
N TYR A 37 -19.42 -2.49 -1.70
CA TYR A 37 -18.58 -3.45 -2.40
C TYR A 37 -17.30 -2.77 -2.89
N THR A 38 -16.17 -3.46 -2.78
CA THR A 38 -14.86 -2.96 -3.21
C THR A 38 -14.44 -3.72 -4.45
N VAL A 39 -14.07 -2.98 -5.50
CA VAL A 39 -13.49 -3.53 -6.73
C VAL A 39 -11.99 -3.28 -6.66
N ASP A 40 -11.21 -4.33 -6.46
CA ASP A 40 -9.75 -4.27 -6.34
C ASP A 40 -9.02 -5.16 -7.36
N THR A 41 -9.78 -5.94 -8.14
CA THR A 41 -9.31 -6.72 -9.28
C THR A 41 -10.13 -6.39 -10.52
N TYR A 42 -9.52 -6.53 -11.70
CA TYR A 42 -10.16 -6.35 -13.01
C TYR A 42 -9.71 -7.45 -13.98
N PRO A 43 -10.58 -7.92 -14.89
CA PRO A 43 -11.99 -7.54 -15.05
C PRO A 43 -12.88 -8.02 -13.90
N GLU A 44 -13.97 -7.31 -13.61
CA GLU A 44 -14.94 -7.64 -12.55
C GLU A 44 -16.37 -7.35 -13.01
N THR A 45 -17.36 -8.12 -12.55
CA THR A 45 -18.77 -7.92 -12.90
C THR A 45 -19.56 -7.41 -11.70
N LEU A 46 -20.12 -6.20 -11.81
CA LEU A 46 -21.02 -5.64 -10.81
C LEU A 46 -22.46 -6.06 -11.08
N ARG A 47 -23.02 -6.91 -10.22
CA ARG A 47 -24.43 -7.31 -10.20
C ARG A 47 -25.22 -6.44 -9.21
N PHE A 48 -25.99 -5.50 -9.73
CA PHE A 48 -26.92 -4.68 -8.96
C PHE A 48 -28.27 -5.39 -8.82
N THR A 49 -28.74 -5.52 -7.59
CA THR A 49 -30.07 -6.05 -7.25
C THR A 49 -30.88 -4.94 -6.61
N PHE A 50 -32.09 -4.72 -7.10
CA PHE A 50 -33.02 -3.73 -6.59
C PHE A 50 -34.30 -4.40 -6.15
N THR A 51 -34.82 -4.07 -4.98
CA THR A 51 -36.07 -4.64 -4.49
C THR A 51 -37.03 -3.53 -4.10
N VAL A 52 -38.27 -3.65 -4.55
CA VAL A 52 -39.40 -2.81 -4.16
C VAL A 52 -40.33 -3.66 -3.33
N THR A 53 -40.62 -3.25 -2.09
CA THR A 53 -41.55 -3.94 -1.21
C THR A 53 -42.74 -3.06 -0.92
N ASN A 54 -43.95 -3.54 -1.20
CA ASN A 54 -45.17 -2.91 -0.68
C ASN A 54 -45.23 -3.18 0.82
N ILE A 55 -45.18 -2.13 1.64
CA ILE A 55 -45.22 -2.28 3.10
C ILE A 55 -46.65 -2.24 3.66
N ASP A 56 -47.66 -1.99 2.81
CA ASP A 56 -49.07 -2.12 3.18
C ASP A 56 -49.43 -3.62 3.35
N PRO A 57 -49.87 -4.03 4.54
CA PRO A 57 -50.18 -5.44 4.81
C PRO A 57 -51.52 -5.89 4.20
N THR A 58 -52.35 -4.96 3.71
CA THR A 58 -53.77 -5.21 3.40
C THR A 58 -54.19 -4.82 1.99
N LEU A 59 -53.55 -3.83 1.38
CA LEU A 59 -53.97 -3.29 0.08
C LEU A 59 -52.83 -3.37 -0.96
N PRO A 60 -53.17 -3.65 -2.23
CA PRO A 60 -52.21 -3.50 -3.32
C PRO A 60 -51.90 -2.01 -3.54
N SER A 61 -50.70 -1.72 -4.01
CA SER A 61 -50.25 -0.34 -4.28
C SER A 61 -49.66 -0.25 -5.68
N GLU A 62 -49.83 0.89 -6.34
CA GLU A 62 -49.32 1.11 -7.69
C GLU A 62 -47.96 1.83 -7.63
N LEU A 63 -46.94 1.16 -8.16
CA LEU A 63 -45.60 1.72 -8.32
C LEU A 63 -45.58 2.50 -9.64
N LEU A 64 -45.60 3.82 -9.57
CA LEU A 64 -45.68 4.70 -10.73
C LEU A 64 -44.34 4.90 -11.43
N SER A 65 -43.24 4.88 -10.66
CA SER A 65 -41.89 5.05 -11.21
C SER A 65 -40.86 4.23 -10.46
N ALA A 66 -39.88 3.72 -11.20
CA ALA A 66 -38.67 3.09 -10.69
C ALA A 66 -37.50 3.53 -11.57
N THR A 67 -36.49 4.15 -10.97
CA THR A 67 -35.36 4.75 -11.70
C THR A 67 -34.04 4.42 -11.02
N ALA A 68 -33.04 4.09 -11.83
CA ALA A 68 -31.66 3.85 -11.42
C ALA A 68 -30.72 4.64 -12.35
N PRO A 69 -30.48 5.94 -12.09
CA PRO A 69 -29.81 6.84 -13.04
C PRO A 69 -28.42 6.40 -13.48
N LEU A 70 -27.69 5.69 -12.62
CA LEU A 70 -26.38 5.14 -12.95
C LEU A 70 -26.46 3.99 -13.98
N LEU A 71 -27.58 3.27 -14.02
CA LEU A 71 -27.76 2.03 -14.78
C LEU A 71 -28.73 2.23 -15.96
N ASN A 72 -28.64 3.38 -16.65
CA ASN A 72 -29.52 3.69 -17.79
C ASN A 72 -29.36 2.71 -18.97
N SER A 73 -28.26 1.96 -19.01
CA SER A 73 -28.05 0.86 -19.95
C SER A 73 -28.89 -0.38 -19.65
N CYS A 74 -29.43 -0.49 -18.43
CA CYS A 74 -30.24 -1.63 -18.00
C CYS A 74 -31.74 -1.30 -18.08
N THR A 75 -32.48 -2.17 -18.75
CA THR A 75 -33.95 -2.10 -18.77
C THR A 75 -34.50 -2.73 -17.48
N LEU A 76 -35.14 -1.92 -16.63
CA LEU A 76 -35.84 -2.41 -15.43
C LEU A 76 -37.14 -3.11 -15.86
N LEU A 77 -37.16 -4.44 -15.78
CA LEU A 77 -38.33 -5.27 -16.07
C LEU A 77 -38.86 -5.91 -14.78
N PRO A 78 -40.17 -5.85 -14.51
CA PRO A 78 -41.24 -5.20 -15.27
C PRO A 78 -41.22 -3.65 -15.21
N THR A 79 -41.58 -2.97 -16.29
CA THR A 79 -41.61 -1.51 -16.36
C THR A 79 -42.78 -0.92 -15.57
N SER A 80 -42.53 0.17 -14.82
CA SER A 80 -43.60 0.98 -14.20
C SER A 80 -44.41 1.77 -15.25
N PRO A 81 -45.70 2.09 -15.00
CA PRO A 81 -46.46 1.80 -13.77
C PRO A 81 -46.85 0.32 -13.63
N LEU A 82 -46.83 -0.20 -12.40
CA LEU A 82 -47.21 -1.59 -12.10
C LEU A 82 -47.83 -1.76 -10.71
N VAL A 83 -48.76 -2.71 -10.56
CA VAL A 83 -49.44 -2.98 -9.29
C VAL A 83 -48.67 -4.03 -8.47
N VAL A 84 -48.31 -3.69 -7.23
CA VAL A 84 -47.66 -4.59 -6.28
C VAL A 84 -48.68 -5.08 -5.25
N PRO A 85 -48.89 -6.40 -5.13
CA PRO A 85 -49.81 -6.96 -4.13
C PRO A 85 -49.48 -6.53 -2.69
N ALA A 86 -50.46 -6.59 -1.80
CA ALA A 86 -50.27 -6.35 -0.37
C ALA A 86 -49.16 -7.25 0.20
N GLY A 87 -48.17 -6.66 0.87
CA GLY A 87 -46.96 -7.35 1.36
C GLY A 87 -46.06 -7.97 0.27
N GLY A 88 -46.35 -7.72 -1.00
CA GLY A 88 -45.60 -8.24 -2.14
C GLY A 88 -44.29 -7.48 -2.40
N HIS A 89 -43.45 -8.04 -3.26
CA HIS A 89 -42.24 -7.38 -3.72
C HIS A 89 -41.91 -7.70 -5.17
N PHE A 90 -41.14 -6.83 -5.81
CA PHE A 90 -40.52 -7.06 -7.12
C PHE A 90 -39.02 -6.83 -7.03
N THR A 91 -38.28 -7.58 -7.83
CA THR A 91 -36.82 -7.48 -7.90
C THR A 91 -36.37 -7.20 -9.32
N TYR A 92 -35.47 -6.24 -9.48
CA TYR A 92 -34.76 -5.94 -10.71
C TYR A 92 -33.30 -6.36 -10.59
N GLN A 93 -32.70 -6.75 -11.72
CA GLN A 93 -31.28 -7.09 -11.80
C GLN A 93 -30.63 -6.37 -12.98
N CYS A 94 -29.39 -5.96 -12.78
CA CYS A 94 -28.56 -5.33 -13.80
C CYS A 94 -27.10 -5.75 -13.57
N GLU A 95 -26.41 -6.13 -14.64
CA GLU A 95 -24.98 -6.49 -14.59
C GLU A 95 -24.18 -5.49 -15.44
N ILE A 96 -23.04 -5.05 -14.92
CA ILE A 96 -22.07 -4.22 -15.63
C ILE A 96 -20.70 -4.88 -15.51
N GLU A 97 -20.06 -5.14 -16.65
CA GLU A 97 -18.67 -5.58 -16.70
C GLU A 97 -17.72 -4.38 -16.63
N LEU A 98 -16.74 -4.46 -15.74
CA LEU A 98 -15.68 -3.49 -15.54
C LEU A 98 -14.36 -4.10 -15.99
N GLU A 99 -13.90 -3.70 -17.18
CA GLU A 99 -12.65 -4.19 -17.75
C GLU A 99 -11.40 -3.59 -17.10
N SER A 100 -11.54 -2.45 -16.41
CA SER A 100 -10.42 -1.72 -15.83
C SER A 100 -10.85 -0.77 -14.71
N TYR A 101 -9.86 -0.27 -13.97
CA TYR A 101 -10.05 0.80 -13.01
C TYR A 101 -10.66 2.06 -13.62
N ASP A 102 -10.21 2.45 -14.82
CA ASP A 102 -10.76 3.62 -15.54
C ASP A 102 -12.21 3.40 -15.96
N ALA A 103 -12.62 2.17 -16.28
CA ALA A 103 -14.02 1.83 -16.53
C ALA A 103 -14.87 1.99 -15.25
N CYS A 104 -14.34 1.57 -14.09
CA CYS A 104 -14.99 1.75 -12.79
C CYS A 104 -15.13 3.23 -12.41
N LEU A 105 -14.09 4.03 -12.67
CA LEU A 105 -14.11 5.49 -12.52
C LEU A 105 -15.16 6.14 -13.41
N THR A 106 -15.16 5.79 -14.69
CA THR A 106 -16.07 6.34 -15.69
C THR A 106 -17.52 6.03 -15.33
N LEU A 107 -17.80 4.81 -14.85
CA LEU A 107 -19.10 4.47 -14.31
C LEU A 107 -19.47 5.41 -13.16
N GLY A 108 -18.59 5.60 -12.18
CA GLY A 108 -18.84 6.48 -11.03
C GLY A 108 -19.09 7.96 -11.38
N ILE A 109 -18.53 8.47 -12.47
CA ILE A 109 -18.79 9.85 -12.96
C ILE A 109 -20.27 10.06 -13.31
N HIS A 110 -20.97 9.01 -13.73
CA HIS A 110 -22.39 9.05 -14.06
C HIS A 110 -23.31 8.93 -12.83
N ASP A 111 -22.75 8.92 -11.61
CA ASP A 111 -23.55 8.86 -10.40
C ASP A 111 -24.32 10.16 -10.14
N ALA A 112 -25.55 10.02 -9.64
CA ALA A 112 -26.45 11.13 -9.38
C ALA A 112 -26.16 11.83 -8.03
N ASN A 113 -25.26 11.26 -7.21
CA ASN A 113 -24.85 11.88 -5.95
C ASN A 113 -23.75 12.93 -6.21
N PRO A 114 -23.97 14.21 -5.83
CA PRO A 114 -23.04 15.31 -6.09
C PRO A 114 -21.69 15.20 -5.37
N VAL A 115 -21.56 14.25 -4.43
CA VAL A 115 -20.34 14.02 -3.63
C VAL A 115 -19.48 12.89 -4.23
N THR A 116 -19.92 12.27 -5.33
CA THR A 116 -19.27 11.08 -5.91
C THR A 116 -18.94 11.24 -7.40
N PRO A 117 -17.85 10.62 -7.89
CA PRO A 117 -16.90 9.80 -7.13
C PRO A 117 -16.12 10.65 -6.12
N ASN A 118 -15.98 10.16 -4.89
CA ASN A 118 -15.31 10.89 -3.79
C ASN A 118 -13.79 10.59 -3.75
N HIS A 119 -13.13 11.05 -2.69
CA HIS A 119 -11.67 10.94 -2.51
C HIS A 119 -11.14 9.51 -2.34
N GLU A 120 -12.00 8.54 -2.01
CA GLU A 120 -11.65 7.12 -2.01
C GLU A 120 -11.99 6.45 -3.34
N VAL A 121 -12.46 7.23 -4.33
CA VAL A 121 -12.90 6.71 -5.62
C VAL A 121 -14.09 5.77 -5.43
N SER A 122 -15.03 6.22 -4.60
CA SER A 122 -16.30 5.53 -4.37
C SER A 122 -17.47 6.31 -4.93
N PHE A 123 -18.46 5.59 -5.47
CA PHE A 123 -19.74 6.13 -5.91
C PHE A 123 -20.91 5.43 -5.21
N THR A 124 -22.02 6.16 -5.06
CA THR A 124 -23.24 5.67 -4.42
C THR A 124 -24.32 5.51 -5.46
N SER A 125 -24.41 4.32 -6.04
CA SER A 125 -25.46 4.03 -7.01
C SER A 125 -26.83 4.14 -6.32
N THR A 126 -27.67 5.11 -6.71
CA THR A 126 -29.02 5.31 -6.13
C THR A 126 -30.11 4.56 -6.89
N PHE A 127 -31.19 4.22 -6.20
CA PHE A 127 -32.42 3.66 -6.76
C PHE A 127 -33.59 4.41 -6.14
N SER A 128 -34.42 5.03 -6.99
CA SER A 128 -35.54 5.85 -6.57
C SER A 128 -36.84 5.28 -7.10
N ILE A 129 -37.84 5.18 -6.23
CA ILE A 129 -39.20 4.78 -6.58
C ILE A 129 -40.20 5.85 -6.16
N GLY A 130 -41.31 5.94 -6.90
CA GLY A 130 -42.39 6.89 -6.62
C GLY A 130 -43.77 6.27 -6.84
N TRP A 131 -44.72 6.72 -6.03
CA TRP A 131 -46.14 6.35 -6.04
C TRP A 131 -47.01 7.58 -5.72
N ASP A 132 -48.33 7.44 -5.75
CA ASP A 132 -49.27 8.57 -5.61
C ASP A 132 -49.06 9.44 -4.36
N ALA A 133 -48.64 8.84 -3.25
CA ALA A 133 -48.54 9.50 -1.96
C ALA A 133 -47.09 9.79 -1.51
N GLY A 134 -46.07 9.36 -2.25
CA GLY A 134 -44.70 9.48 -1.78
C GLY A 134 -43.61 8.93 -2.71
N ALA A 135 -42.39 8.93 -2.18
CA ALA A 135 -41.20 8.39 -2.84
C ALA A 135 -40.25 7.75 -1.81
N SER A 136 -39.48 6.76 -2.25
CA SER A 136 -38.48 6.06 -1.44
C SER A 136 -37.18 5.93 -2.24
N GLN A 137 -36.05 5.96 -1.54
CA GLN A 137 -34.73 5.83 -2.15
C GLN A 137 -33.85 4.84 -1.38
N ALA A 138 -33.02 4.11 -2.12
CA ALA A 138 -31.99 3.24 -1.57
C ALA A 138 -30.67 3.43 -2.32
N GLY A 139 -29.55 3.34 -1.61
CA GLY A 139 -28.21 3.42 -2.18
C GLY A 139 -27.40 2.15 -1.91
N ALA A 140 -26.44 1.88 -2.79
CA ALA A 140 -25.35 0.94 -2.55
C ALA A 140 -24.03 1.59 -2.99
N ASN A 141 -22.98 1.41 -2.20
CA ASN A 141 -21.67 2.02 -2.43
C ASN A 141 -20.75 1.05 -3.18
N VAL A 142 -20.02 1.57 -4.16
CA VAL A 142 -18.95 0.86 -4.86
C VAL A 142 -17.67 1.65 -4.65
N LEU A 143 -16.63 0.99 -4.16
CA LEU A 143 -15.29 1.53 -3.97
C LEU A 143 -14.38 0.97 -5.08
N CYS A 144 -13.95 1.79 -6.03
CA CYS A 144 -13.02 1.39 -7.08
C CYS A 144 -11.58 1.60 -6.58
N LEU A 145 -10.81 0.53 -6.47
CA LEU A 145 -9.38 0.62 -6.19
C LEU A 145 -8.60 0.41 -7.49
N PRO A 146 -7.54 1.19 -7.77
CA PRO A 146 -6.67 0.88 -8.89
C PRO A 146 -6.14 -0.53 -8.69
N GLN A 147 -6.10 -1.31 -9.78
CA GLN A 147 -5.49 -2.63 -9.78
C GLN A 147 -4.13 -2.50 -9.13
N PRO A 148 -3.77 -3.39 -8.18
CA PRO A 148 -2.51 -3.27 -7.48
C PRO A 148 -1.41 -3.49 -8.52
N ASN A 149 -0.89 -2.39 -9.04
CA ASN A 149 0.33 -2.35 -9.81
C ASN A 149 1.44 -2.19 -8.78
N LEU A 150 2.49 -2.98 -8.93
CA LEU A 150 3.71 -2.67 -8.23
C LEU A 150 4.22 -1.34 -8.81
N PHE A 151 4.76 -0.48 -7.95
CA PHE A 151 5.39 0.75 -8.41
C PHE A 151 6.88 0.61 -8.22
N CYS A 152 7.66 1.08 -9.19
CA CYS A 152 9.07 1.25 -8.98
C CYS A 152 9.29 2.42 -8.00
N ASP A 153 9.24 2.11 -6.71
CA ASP A 153 9.47 3.02 -5.59
C ASP A 153 10.35 2.34 -4.53
N ASP A 154 10.42 2.95 -3.34
CA ASP A 154 11.24 2.43 -2.25
C ASP A 154 10.55 1.33 -1.41
N THR A 155 9.52 0.66 -1.95
CA THR A 155 8.82 -0.43 -1.26
C THR A 155 9.72 -1.66 -1.15
N VAL A 156 9.84 -2.17 0.07
CA VAL A 156 10.51 -3.44 0.36
C VAL A 156 9.48 -4.55 0.33
N TYR A 157 9.57 -5.40 -0.68
CA TYR A 157 8.82 -6.64 -0.77
C TYR A 157 9.62 -7.75 -0.13
N LEU A 158 8.97 -8.53 0.74
CA LEU A 158 9.56 -9.73 1.33
C LEU A 158 8.75 -10.95 0.92
N SER A 159 9.38 -11.97 0.36
CA SER A 159 8.76 -13.28 0.15
C SER A 159 9.20 -14.28 1.20
N THR A 160 8.27 -15.11 1.66
CA THR A 160 8.57 -16.24 2.55
C THR A 160 7.94 -17.50 2.00
N ALA A 161 8.64 -18.61 1.98
CA ALA A 161 8.06 -19.93 1.73
C ALA A 161 7.74 -20.63 3.06
N SER A 162 6.66 -21.41 3.10
CA SER A 162 6.42 -22.34 4.21
C SER A 162 7.51 -23.43 4.23
N ARG A 163 7.63 -24.19 5.31
CA ARG A 163 8.62 -25.29 5.42
C ARG A 163 7.93 -26.64 5.56
N SER A 164 8.46 -27.64 4.87
CA SER A 164 8.16 -29.04 5.16
C SER A 164 8.78 -29.47 6.50
N PRO A 165 8.36 -30.61 7.08
CA PRO A 165 9.00 -31.17 8.29
C PRO A 165 10.51 -31.39 8.14
N GLU A 166 10.97 -31.68 6.92
CA GLU A 166 12.38 -31.86 6.57
C GLU A 166 13.11 -30.53 6.32
N GLY A 167 12.44 -29.39 6.50
CA GLY A 167 13.01 -28.05 6.37
C GLY A 167 13.09 -27.53 4.94
N ARG A 168 12.46 -28.18 3.95
CA ARG A 168 12.46 -27.74 2.54
C ARG A 168 11.42 -26.66 2.31
N PRO A 169 11.59 -25.78 1.29
CA PRO A 169 10.54 -24.86 0.88
C PRO A 169 9.26 -25.61 0.50
N ALA A 170 8.12 -25.13 1.00
CA ALA A 170 6.81 -25.69 0.77
C ALA A 170 5.78 -24.58 0.54
N ALA A 171 4.72 -24.90 -0.20
CA ALA A 171 3.58 -24.01 -0.36
C ALA A 171 2.78 -23.90 0.96
N PRO A 172 2.06 -22.79 1.19
CA PRO A 172 2.06 -21.59 0.35
C PRO A 172 3.31 -20.74 0.57
N SER A 173 3.66 -19.97 -0.46
CA SER A 173 4.55 -18.81 -0.30
C SER A 173 3.72 -17.57 -0.05
N ARG A 174 4.29 -16.59 0.65
CA ARG A 174 3.63 -15.36 1.07
C ARG A 174 4.42 -14.17 0.61
N LEU A 175 3.73 -13.17 0.08
CA LEU A 175 4.30 -11.87 -0.26
C LEU A 175 3.89 -10.85 0.80
N TYR A 176 4.86 -10.12 1.34
CA TYR A 176 4.65 -9.05 2.29
C TYR A 176 5.21 -7.74 1.78
N ILE A 177 4.59 -6.64 2.19
CA ILE A 177 5.23 -5.32 2.22
C ILE A 177 5.81 -5.14 3.61
N PHE A 178 7.11 -4.84 3.69
CA PHE A 178 7.79 -4.49 4.93
C PHE A 178 7.75 -2.97 5.15
N ASP A 179 7.20 -2.58 6.30
CA ASP A 179 7.27 -1.21 6.77
C ASP A 179 8.50 -1.04 7.70
N PRO A 180 9.57 -0.39 7.24
CA PRO A 180 10.78 -0.16 8.03
C PRO A 180 10.54 0.78 9.24
N ALA A 181 9.42 1.51 9.30
CA ALA A 181 9.05 2.37 10.44
C ALA A 181 8.62 1.58 11.65
N THR A 182 7.70 0.66 11.40
CA THR A 182 7.03 -0.08 12.46
C THR A 182 7.63 -1.48 12.60
N GLY A 183 8.41 -1.93 11.62
CA GLY A 183 8.84 -3.32 11.46
C GLY A 183 7.71 -4.26 11.10
N THR A 184 6.56 -3.72 10.68
CA THR A 184 5.39 -4.55 10.38
C THR A 184 5.49 -5.16 9.01
N LEU A 185 4.91 -6.36 8.87
CA LEU A 185 4.73 -7.02 7.60
C LEU A 185 3.24 -7.03 7.28
N THR A 186 2.90 -6.43 6.15
CA THR A 186 1.52 -6.44 5.63
C THR A 186 1.44 -7.49 4.54
N LEU A 187 0.71 -8.58 4.82
CA LEU A 187 0.48 -9.65 3.85
C LEU A 187 -0.27 -9.07 2.64
N GLN A 188 0.30 -9.23 1.45
CA GLN A 188 -0.35 -8.89 0.18
C GLN A 188 -1.16 -10.08 -0.34
N GLY A 189 -0.61 -11.29 -0.21
CA GLY A 189 -1.33 -12.52 -0.46
C GLY A 189 -0.43 -13.75 -0.48
N GLU A 190 -1.01 -14.87 -0.91
CA GLU A 190 -0.39 -16.18 -0.89
C GLU A 190 -0.39 -16.84 -2.27
N ALA A 191 0.65 -17.60 -2.56
CA ALA A 191 0.78 -18.40 -3.76
C ALA A 191 0.79 -19.89 -3.44
N GLY A 192 0.13 -20.70 -4.28
CA GLY A 192 0.17 -22.15 -4.21
C GLY A 192 1.52 -22.79 -4.59
N LEU A 193 2.52 -21.99 -5.00
CA LEU A 193 3.86 -22.45 -5.34
C LEU A 193 4.86 -22.11 -4.22
N PRO A 194 5.79 -23.01 -3.87
CA PRO A 194 6.94 -22.68 -3.02
C PRO A 194 7.96 -21.90 -3.85
N TYR A 195 8.08 -20.60 -3.61
CA TYR A 195 9.01 -19.74 -4.34
C TYR A 195 9.89 -18.92 -3.40
N ASN A 196 11.05 -18.57 -3.93
CA ASN A 196 12.10 -17.80 -3.27
C ASN A 196 12.80 -16.95 -4.36
N ALA A 197 13.96 -16.36 -4.09
CA ALA A 197 14.75 -15.60 -5.05
C ALA A 197 13.94 -14.48 -5.72
N LEU A 198 13.19 -13.73 -4.90
CA LEU A 198 12.30 -12.66 -5.36
C LEU A 198 13.11 -11.48 -5.90
N ALA A 199 12.69 -10.90 -7.02
CA ALA A 199 13.30 -9.71 -7.58
C ALA A 199 12.26 -8.79 -8.24
N PHE A 200 12.46 -7.48 -8.15
CA PHE A 200 11.58 -6.48 -8.78
C PHE A 200 12.14 -6.09 -10.15
N ASN A 201 11.34 -6.20 -11.20
CA ASN A 201 11.71 -5.72 -12.53
C ASN A 201 11.19 -4.29 -12.79
N HIS A 202 12.12 -3.37 -13.04
CA HIS A 202 11.84 -1.95 -13.22
C HIS A 202 11.32 -1.57 -14.61
N TYR A 203 11.31 -2.49 -15.57
CA TYR A 203 10.77 -2.26 -16.91
C TYR A 203 9.26 -2.48 -16.98
N ASP A 204 8.74 -3.49 -16.29
CA ASP A 204 7.32 -3.89 -16.33
C ASP A 204 6.61 -3.74 -14.98
N ASN A 205 7.34 -3.42 -13.91
CA ASN A 205 6.84 -3.39 -12.54
C ASN A 205 6.19 -4.72 -12.13
N ILE A 206 6.87 -5.83 -12.40
CA ILE A 206 6.48 -7.17 -11.98
C ILE A 206 7.55 -7.75 -11.04
N LEU A 207 7.13 -8.54 -10.06
CA LEU A 207 8.04 -9.36 -9.28
C LEU A 207 8.30 -10.68 -9.98
N TYR A 208 9.54 -11.12 -10.02
CA TYR A 208 9.96 -12.39 -10.57
C TYR A 208 10.60 -13.24 -9.47
N ALA A 209 10.45 -14.55 -9.57
CA ALA A 209 10.96 -15.50 -8.60
C ALA A 209 11.29 -16.84 -9.26
N ILE A 210 11.93 -17.71 -8.48
CA ILE A 210 12.07 -19.13 -8.84
C ILE A 210 11.24 -19.96 -7.87
N ALA A 211 10.31 -20.73 -8.42
CA ALA A 211 9.57 -21.76 -7.69
C ALA A 211 10.43 -23.02 -7.58
N SER A 212 10.70 -23.46 -6.35
CA SER A 212 11.44 -24.70 -6.06
C SER A 212 11.04 -25.25 -4.69
N ASP A 213 10.73 -26.54 -4.62
CA ASP A 213 10.42 -27.30 -3.40
C ASP A 213 11.60 -28.18 -2.92
N GLY A 214 12.72 -28.15 -3.65
CA GLY A 214 13.87 -29.04 -3.41
C GLY A 214 13.61 -30.52 -3.73
N VAL A 215 12.60 -30.82 -4.55
CA VAL A 215 12.23 -32.18 -5.00
C VAL A 215 11.99 -32.20 -6.51
N SER A 216 11.14 -31.29 -6.97
CA SER A 216 10.67 -31.12 -8.33
C SER A 216 11.53 -30.12 -9.09
N ALA A 217 11.57 -30.26 -10.42
CA ALA A 217 12.31 -29.34 -11.28
C ALA A 217 11.83 -27.89 -11.06
N PRO A 218 12.74 -26.92 -10.88
CA PRO A 218 12.37 -25.54 -10.61
C PRO A 218 11.72 -24.87 -11.83
N SER A 219 10.91 -23.86 -11.57
CA SER A 219 10.24 -23.05 -12.60
C SER A 219 10.48 -21.58 -12.36
N PHE A 220 10.69 -20.82 -13.44
CA PHE A 220 10.70 -19.37 -13.38
C PHE A 220 9.27 -18.84 -13.40
N ILE A 221 8.94 -17.93 -12.48
CA ILE A 221 7.58 -17.45 -12.27
C ILE A 221 7.53 -15.93 -12.22
N ARG A 222 6.36 -15.38 -12.52
CA ARG A 222 5.98 -14.02 -12.12
C ARG A 222 5.10 -14.06 -10.87
N VAL A 223 5.23 -13.04 -10.05
CA VAL A 223 4.41 -12.76 -8.87
C VAL A 223 3.84 -11.35 -9.05
N ASP A 224 2.52 -11.21 -8.95
CA ASP A 224 1.87 -9.89 -9.04
C ASP A 224 1.79 -9.21 -7.66
N ALA A 225 1.25 -7.99 -7.63
CA ALA A 225 1.15 -7.21 -6.40
C ALA A 225 0.23 -7.82 -5.34
N THR A 226 -0.67 -8.75 -5.71
CA THR A 226 -1.52 -9.49 -4.77
C THR A 226 -0.80 -10.71 -4.19
N GLY A 227 0.45 -10.97 -4.60
CA GLY A 227 1.19 -12.17 -4.23
C GLY A 227 0.78 -13.42 -5.01
N SER A 228 -0.16 -13.30 -5.97
CA SER A 228 -0.53 -14.39 -6.85
C SER A 228 0.60 -14.68 -7.82
N SER A 229 0.82 -15.96 -8.14
CA SER A 229 1.94 -16.39 -8.97
C SER A 229 1.50 -17.19 -10.18
N SER A 230 2.22 -17.06 -11.29
CA SER A 230 2.05 -17.92 -12.47
C SER A 230 3.38 -18.32 -13.07
N ILE A 231 3.47 -19.57 -13.53
CA ILE A 231 4.65 -20.10 -14.20
C ILE A 231 4.82 -19.43 -15.57
N ILE A 232 6.06 -19.00 -15.85
CA ILE A 232 6.47 -18.50 -17.18
C ILE A 232 7.04 -19.65 -17.99
N ALA A 233 8.04 -20.34 -17.43
CA ALA A 233 8.67 -21.50 -18.04
C ALA A 233 9.34 -22.40 -16.98
N PRO A 234 9.53 -23.70 -17.27
CA PRO A 234 10.48 -24.52 -16.55
C PRO A 234 11.88 -23.90 -16.63
N LEU A 235 12.67 -24.01 -15.55
CA LEU A 235 14.02 -23.47 -15.53
C LEU A 235 14.98 -24.38 -16.29
N ASP A 236 15.60 -23.87 -17.35
CA ASP A 236 16.61 -24.60 -18.12
C ASP A 236 18.01 -24.32 -17.57
N THR A 237 18.54 -25.25 -16.78
CA THR A 237 19.81 -25.08 -16.06
C THR A 237 20.52 -26.42 -15.87
N THR A 238 21.84 -26.39 -15.70
CA THR A 238 22.59 -27.61 -15.35
C THR A 238 22.54 -27.94 -13.84
N ALA A 239 21.92 -27.08 -13.03
CA ALA A 239 21.66 -27.39 -11.63
C ALA A 239 20.79 -28.66 -11.47
N PRO A 240 20.95 -29.43 -10.38
CA PRO A 240 20.10 -30.59 -10.12
C PRO A 240 18.62 -30.21 -10.12
N ARG A 241 17.74 -31.15 -10.50
CA ARG A 241 16.29 -30.92 -10.45
C ARG A 241 15.78 -30.56 -9.05
N SER A 242 16.46 -31.02 -7.99
CA SER A 242 16.15 -30.70 -6.60
C SER A 242 16.85 -29.44 -6.07
N ALA A 243 17.39 -28.60 -6.96
CA ALA A 243 18.07 -27.36 -6.62
C ALA A 243 17.19 -26.42 -5.78
N ILE A 244 17.82 -25.77 -4.79
CA ILE A 244 17.17 -24.75 -3.96
C ILE A 244 17.72 -23.40 -4.38
N TRP A 245 16.81 -22.50 -4.76
CA TRP A 245 17.13 -21.15 -5.18
C TRP A 245 16.91 -20.21 -4.01
N THR A 246 17.93 -19.41 -3.69
CA THR A 246 17.92 -18.61 -2.46
C THR A 246 17.96 -17.12 -2.72
N ALA A 247 18.50 -16.64 -3.84
CA ALA A 247 18.61 -15.21 -4.09
C ALA A 247 18.24 -14.86 -5.52
N GLY A 248 17.65 -13.67 -5.70
CA GLY A 248 17.23 -13.16 -7.00
C GLY A 248 17.43 -11.66 -7.10
N ALA A 249 17.82 -11.18 -8.29
CA ALA A 249 17.87 -9.75 -8.57
C ALA A 249 17.59 -9.49 -10.06
N VAL A 250 17.14 -8.29 -10.40
CA VAL A 250 17.04 -7.83 -11.79
C VAL A 250 18.18 -6.86 -12.07
N LEU A 251 18.92 -7.09 -13.15
CA LEU A 251 20.03 -6.25 -13.59
C LEU A 251 19.51 -5.00 -14.33
N LYS A 252 20.40 -4.04 -14.60
CA LYS A 252 20.07 -2.78 -15.30
C LYS A 252 19.47 -2.98 -16.70
N ASP A 253 19.81 -4.06 -17.38
CA ASP A 253 19.26 -4.41 -18.69
C ASP A 253 17.94 -5.18 -18.63
N GLY A 254 17.38 -5.35 -17.42
CA GLY A 254 16.10 -6.00 -17.19
C GLY A 254 16.19 -7.51 -17.09
N SER A 255 17.35 -8.12 -17.34
CA SER A 255 17.50 -9.56 -17.11
C SER A 255 17.43 -9.93 -15.64
N TYR A 256 16.80 -11.06 -15.34
CA TYR A 256 16.78 -11.63 -14.00
C TYR A 256 18.05 -12.45 -13.76
N VAL A 257 18.56 -12.43 -12.54
CA VAL A 257 19.65 -13.30 -12.07
C VAL A 257 19.18 -14.05 -10.84
N GLY A 258 19.30 -15.38 -10.87
CA GLY A 258 18.98 -16.27 -9.75
C GLY A 258 20.21 -17.01 -9.25
N PHE A 259 20.23 -17.33 -7.96
CA PHE A 259 21.31 -18.10 -7.32
C PHE A 259 20.83 -19.38 -6.66
N GLU A 260 21.48 -20.47 -7.05
CA GLU A 260 21.28 -21.80 -6.50
C GLU A 260 22.29 -22.06 -5.40
N HIS A 261 21.77 -22.51 -4.25
CA HIS A 261 22.50 -22.57 -3.01
C HIS A 261 23.55 -23.68 -2.94
N SER A 262 23.25 -24.87 -3.45
CA SER A 262 24.05 -26.08 -3.16
C SER A 262 25.30 -26.20 -4.04
N THR A 263 25.18 -25.77 -5.29
CA THR A 263 26.23 -25.79 -6.31
C THR A 263 26.79 -24.40 -6.60
N HIS A 264 26.36 -23.39 -5.83
CA HIS A 264 26.77 -21.99 -5.93
C HIS A 264 26.64 -21.44 -7.35
N ARG A 265 25.49 -21.61 -7.98
CA ARG A 265 25.34 -21.31 -9.40
C ARG A 265 24.52 -20.05 -9.61
N LEU A 266 25.04 -19.14 -10.42
CA LEU A 266 24.32 -17.99 -10.93
C LEU A 266 23.77 -18.31 -12.31
N ILE A 267 22.48 -18.06 -12.51
CA ILE A 267 21.86 -18.10 -13.83
C ILE A 267 21.29 -16.73 -14.15
N ARG A 268 21.35 -16.38 -15.43
CA ARG A 268 20.73 -15.18 -15.96
C ARG A 268 19.61 -15.58 -16.88
N ILE A 269 18.44 -14.96 -16.73
CA ILE A 269 17.19 -15.37 -17.37
C ILE A 269 16.58 -14.15 -18.08
N ASN A 270 16.01 -14.38 -19.26
CA ASN A 270 15.14 -13.42 -19.91
C ASN A 270 13.74 -13.45 -19.26
N PRO A 271 13.29 -12.38 -18.58
CA PRO A 271 12.04 -12.43 -17.83
C PRO A 271 10.79 -12.61 -18.69
N SER A 272 10.83 -12.23 -19.97
CA SER A 272 9.66 -12.33 -20.86
C SER A 272 9.42 -13.75 -21.38
N THR A 273 10.46 -14.60 -21.39
CA THR A 273 10.39 -15.96 -21.95
C THR A 273 10.75 -17.05 -20.93
N GLY A 274 11.42 -16.70 -19.84
CA GLY A 274 12.02 -17.66 -18.91
C GLY A 274 13.25 -18.38 -19.47
N GLY A 275 13.74 -18.01 -20.66
CA GLY A 275 14.91 -18.63 -21.27
C GLY A 275 16.22 -18.22 -20.59
N THR A 276 17.10 -19.19 -20.38
CA THR A 276 18.43 -18.97 -19.79
C THR A 276 19.35 -18.27 -20.78
N LEU A 277 19.89 -17.12 -20.36
CA LEU A 277 20.81 -16.27 -21.12
C LEU A 277 22.28 -16.65 -20.86
N SER A 278 22.61 -16.97 -19.62
CA SER A 278 23.94 -17.41 -19.21
C SER A 278 23.87 -18.16 -17.87
N GLU A 279 24.89 -18.96 -17.59
CA GLU A 279 25.01 -19.73 -16.37
C GLU A 279 26.49 -19.88 -15.99
N GLN A 280 26.83 -19.64 -14.73
CA GLN A 280 28.18 -19.84 -14.21
C GLN A 280 28.18 -20.29 -12.75
N VAL A 281 29.26 -20.94 -12.32
CA VAL A 281 29.50 -21.25 -10.91
C VAL A 281 30.18 -20.06 -10.26
N VAL A 282 29.69 -19.65 -9.11
CA VAL A 282 30.29 -18.59 -8.29
C VAL A 282 31.63 -19.06 -7.76
N THR A 283 32.66 -18.25 -8.00
CA THR A 283 34.02 -18.52 -7.54
C THR A 283 34.35 -17.57 -6.39
N VAL A 284 34.78 -18.15 -5.27
CA VAL A 284 35.04 -17.42 -4.01
C VAL A 284 36.19 -18.07 -3.28
N SER A 285 37.00 -17.28 -2.58
CA SER A 285 38.05 -17.79 -1.71
C SER A 285 37.45 -18.18 -0.34
N GLY A 286 37.41 -19.48 -0.04
CA GLY A 286 36.95 -19.99 1.25
C GLY A 286 35.47 -20.40 1.28
N ASP A 287 34.91 -20.48 2.48
CA ASP A 287 33.52 -20.88 2.69
C ASP A 287 32.56 -19.80 2.18
N PHE A 288 31.41 -20.23 1.64
CA PHE A 288 30.45 -19.33 1.04
C PHE A 288 29.04 -19.78 1.36
N GLN A 289 28.31 -18.91 2.06
CA GLN A 289 26.92 -19.16 2.38
C GLN A 289 26.14 -17.87 2.25
N LEU A 290 25.19 -17.85 1.32
CA LEU A 290 24.39 -16.68 1.00
C LEU A 290 22.92 -17.06 1.12
N ALA A 291 22.14 -16.18 1.74
CA ALA A 291 20.69 -16.32 1.81
C ALA A 291 19.98 -15.42 0.80
N ASP A 292 20.54 -14.24 0.50
CA ASP A 292 20.01 -13.31 -0.49
C ASP A 292 21.07 -12.31 -0.97
N PHE A 293 20.80 -11.62 -2.09
CA PHE A 293 21.61 -10.51 -2.58
C PHE A 293 20.74 -9.45 -3.24
N ALA A 294 21.30 -8.25 -3.41
CA ALA A 294 20.67 -7.19 -4.18
C ALA A 294 21.67 -6.59 -5.18
N MET A 295 21.16 -6.10 -6.31
CA MET A 295 21.98 -5.44 -7.32
C MET A 295 22.14 -3.95 -6.99
N ASN A 296 23.38 -3.47 -6.91
CA ASN A 296 23.69 -2.08 -6.66
C ASN A 296 23.46 -1.25 -7.94
N PRO A 297 22.54 -0.28 -7.93
CA PRO A 297 22.20 0.48 -9.13
C PRO A 297 23.32 1.41 -9.62
N ARG A 298 24.36 1.65 -8.84
CA ARG A 298 25.49 2.48 -9.25
C ARG A 298 26.47 1.69 -10.11
N ASP A 299 26.96 0.55 -9.63
CA ASP A 299 28.01 -0.22 -10.29
C ASP A 299 27.53 -1.48 -11.02
N GLY A 300 26.27 -1.91 -10.81
CA GLY A 300 25.69 -3.10 -11.45
C GLY A 300 26.14 -4.43 -10.82
N GLN A 301 26.86 -4.40 -9.71
CA GLN A 301 27.34 -5.60 -9.01
C GLN A 301 26.28 -6.10 -8.02
N LEU A 302 26.31 -7.40 -7.68
CA LEU A 302 25.47 -7.95 -6.62
C LEU A 302 26.19 -7.80 -5.29
N TYR A 303 25.49 -7.38 -4.25
CA TYR A 303 26.01 -7.33 -2.88
C TYR A 303 25.18 -8.22 -1.97
N ALA A 304 25.87 -8.90 -1.08
CA ALA A 304 25.31 -9.86 -0.16
C ALA A 304 26.09 -9.90 1.15
N PHE A 305 25.56 -10.62 2.13
CA PHE A 305 26.29 -10.97 3.33
C PHE A 305 26.63 -12.45 3.29
N ASN A 306 27.92 -12.78 3.33
CA ASN A 306 28.38 -14.15 3.42
C ASN A 306 28.27 -14.61 4.88
N ASN A 307 27.23 -15.40 5.16
CA ASN A 307 26.93 -15.95 6.48
C ASN A 307 28.01 -16.93 6.99
N ALA A 308 28.85 -17.49 6.10
CA ALA A 308 29.94 -18.36 6.52
C ALA A 308 31.14 -17.56 7.01
N THR A 309 31.55 -16.53 6.25
CA THR A 309 32.73 -15.71 6.57
C THR A 309 32.41 -14.47 7.39
N GLN A 310 31.13 -14.16 7.62
CA GLN A 310 30.67 -13.02 8.41
C GLN A 310 31.13 -11.66 7.83
N ARG A 311 31.08 -11.57 6.49
CA ARG A 311 31.58 -10.44 5.70
C ARG A 311 30.55 -10.00 4.66
N MET A 312 30.62 -8.73 4.30
CA MET A 312 29.99 -8.26 3.07
C MET A 312 30.73 -8.84 1.86
N THR A 313 29.99 -9.26 0.85
CA THR A 313 30.55 -9.86 -0.36
C THR A 313 29.96 -9.17 -1.58
N ARG A 314 30.82 -8.88 -2.56
CA ARG A 314 30.44 -8.39 -3.87
C ARG A 314 30.58 -9.52 -4.89
N ILE A 315 29.61 -9.67 -5.78
CA ILE A 315 29.61 -10.70 -6.83
C ILE A 315 29.38 -10.02 -8.17
N ASP A 316 30.23 -10.34 -9.14
CA ASP A 316 30.02 -9.94 -10.53
C ASP A 316 28.96 -10.85 -11.16
N PRO A 317 27.77 -10.32 -11.54
CA PRO A 317 26.70 -11.14 -12.10
C PRO A 317 27.04 -11.74 -13.47
N LEU A 318 28.06 -11.24 -14.18
CA LEU A 318 28.46 -11.72 -15.50
C LEU A 318 29.55 -12.79 -15.45
N THR A 319 30.46 -12.71 -14.48
CA THR A 319 31.59 -13.65 -14.37
C THR A 319 31.42 -14.65 -13.21
N GLY A 320 30.57 -14.34 -12.23
CA GLY A 320 30.39 -15.13 -11.01
C GLY A 320 31.56 -15.00 -10.03
N VAL A 321 32.50 -14.09 -10.25
CA VAL A 321 33.58 -13.85 -9.29
C VAL A 321 33.01 -13.13 -8.06
N ALA A 322 33.14 -13.77 -6.90
CA ALA A 322 32.76 -13.21 -5.61
C ALA A 322 34.01 -12.78 -4.83
N THR A 323 33.94 -11.62 -4.18
CA THR A 323 35.03 -11.05 -3.38
C THR A 323 34.47 -10.54 -2.06
N ASP A 324 34.94 -11.14 -0.97
CA ASP A 324 34.63 -10.68 0.38
C ASP A 324 35.35 -9.37 0.69
N HIS A 325 34.67 -8.52 1.46
CA HIS A 325 35.30 -7.39 2.13
C HIS A 325 36.39 -7.93 3.10
N PRO A 326 37.58 -7.31 3.17
CA PRO A 326 38.68 -7.85 3.97
C PRO A 326 38.33 -7.97 5.46
N GLU A 327 37.62 -6.97 5.99
CA GLU A 327 37.23 -6.92 7.39
C GLU A 327 35.90 -7.63 7.65
N LEU A 328 35.81 -8.29 8.82
CA LEU A 328 34.56 -8.81 9.37
C LEU A 328 33.56 -7.67 9.58
N ALA A 329 32.30 -7.97 9.30
CA ALA A 329 31.23 -7.02 9.53
C ALA A 329 31.05 -6.72 11.03
N ARG A 330 30.84 -5.44 11.35
CA ARG A 330 30.49 -4.98 12.70
C ARG A 330 29.07 -4.43 12.70
N ILE A 331 28.32 -4.68 13.76
CA ILE A 331 27.01 -4.07 14.00
C ILE A 331 27.18 -3.00 15.08
N ASP A 332 26.86 -1.75 14.75
CA ASP A 332 26.97 -0.59 15.65
C ASP A 332 28.39 -0.45 16.26
N GLY A 333 29.42 -0.71 15.43
CA GLY A 333 30.84 -0.64 15.80
C GLY A 333 31.37 -1.87 16.58
N ARG A 334 30.50 -2.83 16.93
CA ARG A 334 30.87 -4.03 17.69
C ARG A 334 30.94 -5.26 16.80
N PRO A 335 31.83 -6.23 17.08
CA PRO A 335 31.76 -7.55 16.47
C PRO A 335 30.36 -8.13 16.69
N ALA A 336 29.72 -8.58 15.62
CA ALA A 336 28.40 -9.17 15.71
C ALA A 336 28.49 -10.62 16.20
N GLU A 337 27.62 -11.01 17.13
CA GLU A 337 27.51 -12.39 17.59
C GLU A 337 26.66 -13.19 16.59
N ASN A 338 27.31 -13.99 15.74
CA ASN A 338 26.70 -14.92 14.77
C ASN A 338 25.55 -14.34 13.90
N PRO A 339 25.71 -13.15 13.28
CA PRO A 339 24.65 -12.61 12.46
C PRO A 339 24.38 -13.51 11.24
N VAL A 340 23.10 -13.62 10.91
CA VAL A 340 22.62 -14.30 9.71
C VAL A 340 21.69 -13.34 8.99
N MET A 341 22.11 -12.89 7.82
CA MET A 341 21.31 -12.01 6.98
C MET A 341 20.52 -12.85 5.99
N SER A 342 19.22 -12.57 5.91
CA SER A 342 18.27 -13.38 5.14
C SER A 342 17.78 -12.66 3.90
N ALA A 343 17.65 -11.33 3.93
CA ALA A 343 17.21 -10.52 2.79
C ALA A 343 18.15 -9.33 2.55
N ALA A 344 18.27 -8.93 1.29
CA ALA A 344 19.03 -7.76 0.87
C ALA A 344 18.21 -6.90 -0.09
N VAL A 345 18.28 -5.57 0.07
CA VAL A 345 17.67 -4.61 -0.87
C VAL A 345 18.55 -3.39 -1.07
N PHE A 346 18.57 -2.87 -2.29
CA PHE A 346 19.17 -1.56 -2.59
C PHE A 346 18.09 -0.54 -2.87
N THR A 347 18.27 0.64 -2.27
CA THR A 347 17.55 1.84 -2.74
C THR A 347 18.08 2.28 -4.08
N ARG A 348 17.31 3.12 -4.79
CA ARG A 348 17.78 3.79 -6.01
C ARG A 348 19.14 4.45 -5.84
N ASP A 349 19.38 5.04 -4.68
CA ASP A 349 20.57 5.83 -4.45
C ASP A 349 21.77 4.95 -4.08
N GLY A 350 21.65 3.62 -4.18
CA GLY A 350 22.74 2.69 -3.89
C GLY A 350 23.03 2.52 -2.40
N GLU A 351 22.05 2.81 -1.54
CA GLU A 351 22.13 2.42 -0.14
C GLU A 351 21.65 0.98 0.03
N LEU A 352 22.48 0.14 0.64
CA LEU A 352 22.18 -1.25 0.91
C LEU A 352 21.54 -1.39 2.29
N PHE A 353 20.47 -2.18 2.34
CA PHE A 353 19.84 -2.60 3.57
C PHE A 353 19.81 -4.12 3.65
N LEU A 354 20.05 -4.63 4.85
CA LEU A 354 19.97 -6.06 5.14
C LEU A 354 18.93 -6.29 6.23
N TYR A 355 18.18 -7.37 6.06
CA TYR A 355 17.27 -7.86 7.06
C TYR A 355 17.73 -9.27 7.49
N GLY A 356 17.82 -9.51 8.79
CA GLY A 356 18.43 -10.71 9.31
C GLY A 356 18.22 -10.90 10.80
N THR A 357 19.01 -11.80 11.39
CA THR A 357 19.05 -12.02 12.83
C THR A 357 20.46 -11.85 13.37
N SER A 358 20.58 -11.39 14.62
CA SER A 358 21.85 -11.33 15.35
C SER A 358 21.69 -11.82 16.79
N GLY A 359 22.79 -12.24 17.42
CA GLY A 359 22.81 -12.75 18.79
C GLY A 359 23.09 -14.26 18.88
N PRO A 360 23.20 -14.81 20.10
CA PRO A 360 23.45 -16.23 20.31
C PRO A 360 22.30 -17.07 19.76
N ASP A 361 22.58 -18.29 19.31
CA ASP A 361 21.57 -19.15 18.65
C ASP A 361 20.31 -19.40 19.50
N THR A 362 20.43 -19.34 20.83
CA THR A 362 19.31 -19.49 21.76
C THR A 362 18.41 -18.26 21.87
N HIS A 363 18.88 -17.08 21.45
CA HIS A 363 18.18 -15.79 21.57
C HIS A 363 18.46 -14.85 20.38
N ARG A 364 18.35 -15.38 19.15
CA ARG A 364 18.45 -14.57 17.94
C ARG A 364 17.34 -13.53 17.88
N VAL A 365 17.72 -12.29 17.63
CA VAL A 365 16.77 -11.17 17.45
C VAL A 365 16.79 -10.74 16.00
N SER A 366 15.61 -10.58 15.41
CA SER A 366 15.48 -10.05 14.05
C SER A 366 15.72 -8.55 14.02
N ASP A 367 16.58 -8.13 13.10
CA ASP A 367 17.08 -6.77 12.97
C ASP A 367 17.04 -6.31 11.50
N PHE A 368 16.84 -5.01 11.30
CA PHE A 368 16.99 -4.34 10.00
C PHE A 368 18.17 -3.39 10.06
N HIS A 369 19.07 -3.47 9.08
CA HIS A 369 20.35 -2.77 9.08
C HIS A 369 20.54 -1.93 7.83
N ALA A 370 21.08 -0.73 7.98
CA ALA A 370 21.76 -0.03 6.90
C ALA A 370 23.20 -0.54 6.80
N VAL A 371 23.72 -0.67 5.58
CA VAL A 371 25.10 -1.14 5.34
C VAL A 371 25.92 -0.03 4.69
N ASP A 372 27.12 0.20 5.23
CA ASP A 372 28.17 0.90 4.52
C ASP A 372 28.90 -0.09 3.62
N VAL A 373 28.59 -0.03 2.32
CA VAL A 373 29.19 -0.91 1.30
C VAL A 373 30.70 -0.72 1.13
N THR A 374 31.27 0.40 1.63
CA THR A 374 32.70 0.69 1.55
C THR A 374 33.47 -0.02 2.66
N THR A 375 32.91 -0.06 3.87
CA THR A 375 33.56 -0.62 5.05
C THR A 375 33.04 -1.99 5.46
N GLY A 376 31.90 -2.41 4.92
CA GLY A 376 31.21 -3.63 5.30
C GLY A 376 30.50 -3.56 6.66
N ASN A 377 30.43 -2.38 7.28
CA ASN A 377 29.80 -2.20 8.59
C ASN A 377 28.29 -2.03 8.48
N LEU A 378 27.58 -2.54 9.49
CA LEU A 378 26.13 -2.47 9.63
C LEU A 378 25.75 -1.51 10.76
N THR A 379 24.75 -0.69 10.51
CA THR A 379 24.07 0.13 11.53
C THR A 379 22.67 -0.40 11.72
N ARG A 380 22.32 -0.81 12.94
CA ARG A 380 20.98 -1.27 13.27
C ARG A 380 19.99 -0.09 13.22
N LEU A 381 18.91 -0.26 12.47
CA LEU A 381 17.83 0.71 12.34
C LEU A 381 16.62 0.32 13.18
N LEU A 382 16.34 -0.99 13.28
CA LEU A 382 15.19 -1.51 13.99
C LEU A 382 15.47 -2.91 14.54
N THR A 383 14.86 -3.19 15.69
CA THR A 383 14.82 -4.51 16.33
C THR A 383 13.37 -4.92 16.57
N ARG A 384 12.86 -5.90 15.81
CA ARG A 384 11.48 -6.42 15.96
C ARG A 384 11.43 -7.88 15.51
N PRO A 385 10.57 -8.73 16.11
CA PRO A 385 10.40 -10.10 15.64
C PRO A 385 9.83 -10.10 14.23
N VAL A 386 10.57 -10.66 13.28
CA VAL A 386 10.19 -10.71 11.87
C VAL A 386 10.60 -12.11 11.34
N PRO A 387 9.88 -12.71 10.37
CA PRO A 387 10.10 -14.07 9.88
C PRO A 387 11.55 -14.40 9.50
N GLN A 388 11.94 -15.65 9.78
CA GLN A 388 13.31 -16.16 9.65
C GLN A 388 13.74 -16.49 8.20
N LEU A 389 12.81 -16.49 7.24
CA LEU A 389 13.07 -16.76 5.82
C LEU A 389 12.37 -15.72 4.98
N ALA A 390 13.09 -14.67 4.60
CA ALA A 390 12.59 -13.63 3.74
C ALA A 390 13.61 -13.35 2.66
N ASN A 391 13.17 -13.13 1.41
CA ASN A 391 13.99 -12.53 0.37
C ASN A 391 13.51 -11.13 0.06
N GLY A 392 14.45 -10.22 -0.11
CA GLY A 392 14.19 -8.82 -0.37
C GLY A 392 14.06 -8.57 -1.87
N ALA A 393 12.99 -7.89 -2.26
CA ALA A 393 12.90 -7.27 -3.57
C ALA A 393 12.50 -5.80 -3.42
N MET A 394 13.15 -4.94 -4.19
CA MET A 394 12.92 -3.50 -4.20
C MET A 394 13.32 -2.96 -5.58
N CYS A 395 12.68 -1.88 -6.02
CA CYS A 395 13.09 -1.25 -7.26
C CYS A 395 14.36 -0.41 -7.07
N GLY A 396 15.51 -0.98 -7.46
CA GLY A 396 16.80 -0.29 -7.38
C GLY A 396 17.12 0.64 -8.56
N VAL A 397 16.45 0.52 -9.71
CA VAL A 397 16.84 1.21 -10.96
C VAL A 397 15.67 1.94 -11.61
N TYR A 398 15.89 3.16 -12.11
CA TYR A 398 15.01 3.78 -13.10
C TYR A 398 15.62 3.67 -14.49
N SER A 399 14.86 3.09 -15.44
CA SER A 399 15.15 3.29 -16.86
C SER A 399 14.55 4.63 -17.30
N TRP A 400 15.26 5.34 -18.17
CA TRP A 400 14.75 6.56 -18.79
C TRP A 400 13.53 6.19 -19.66
N GLY A 401 12.34 6.61 -19.23
CA GLY A 401 11.08 6.30 -19.90
C GLY A 401 10.08 5.52 -19.04
N SER A 402 10.50 4.92 -17.92
CA SER A 402 9.54 4.42 -16.93
C SER A 402 8.71 5.59 -16.37
N PRO A 403 7.43 5.36 -16.02
CA PRO A 403 6.60 6.36 -15.38
C PRO A 403 7.38 6.99 -14.23
N ARG A 404 7.43 8.33 -14.18
CA ARG A 404 8.07 9.02 -13.06
C ARG A 404 7.46 8.46 -11.76
N PRO A 405 8.27 8.21 -10.72
CA PRO A 405 7.73 7.79 -9.44
C PRO A 405 6.62 8.74 -9.06
N GLN A 406 5.47 8.18 -8.66
CA GLN A 406 4.35 9.00 -8.25
C GLN A 406 4.78 9.92 -7.10
N PRO A 407 4.23 11.14 -7.03
CA PRO A 407 4.48 12.04 -5.91
C PRO A 407 4.24 11.32 -4.59
N MET A 408 5.29 11.20 -3.76
CA MET A 408 5.17 10.59 -2.44
C MET A 408 4.60 11.62 -1.48
N THR A 409 3.30 11.60 -1.21
CA THR A 409 2.72 12.40 -0.13
C THR A 409 2.41 11.53 1.09
N ARG A 410 2.45 12.16 2.25
CA ARG A 410 2.04 11.58 3.51
C ARG A 410 0.94 12.40 4.14
N ASP A 411 0.07 11.71 4.86
CA ASP A 411 -0.98 12.38 5.58
C ASP A 411 -0.46 13.02 6.87
N ARG A 412 -1.35 13.78 7.51
CA ARG A 412 -1.10 14.41 8.80
C ARG A 412 -0.72 13.44 9.91
N GLY A 413 -1.14 12.17 9.84
CA GLY A 413 -0.84 11.16 10.86
C GLY A 413 0.64 10.80 10.84
N PHE A 414 1.21 10.65 9.64
CA PHE A 414 2.66 10.45 9.47
C PHE A 414 3.48 11.61 10.04
N PHE A 415 3.22 12.85 9.62
CA PHE A 415 3.98 14.00 10.14
C PHE A 415 3.71 14.24 11.62
N GLY A 416 2.49 13.98 12.10
CA GLY A 416 2.15 14.09 13.52
C GLY A 416 2.86 13.06 14.39
N ALA A 417 3.30 11.93 13.83
CA ALA A 417 4.01 10.88 14.55
C ALA A 417 5.53 10.88 14.30
N SER A 418 6.02 11.55 13.24
CA SER A 418 7.44 11.60 12.87
C SER A 418 8.03 13.00 13.11
N GLU A 419 8.62 13.21 14.29
CA GLU A 419 9.34 14.46 14.60
C GLU A 419 10.48 14.71 13.60
N SER A 420 11.20 13.66 13.18
CA SER A 420 12.28 13.76 12.21
C SER A 420 11.79 14.30 10.86
N ALA A 421 10.63 13.85 10.37
CA ALA A 421 10.04 14.37 9.14
C ALA A 421 9.62 15.84 9.27
N LEU A 422 9.05 16.22 10.42
CA LEU A 422 8.70 17.60 10.72
C LEU A 422 9.92 18.52 10.85
N LEU A 423 10.97 18.07 11.53
CA LEU A 423 12.23 18.80 11.64
C LEU A 423 12.87 18.98 10.27
N GLU A 424 12.87 17.96 9.42
CA GLU A 424 13.34 18.09 8.04
C GLU A 424 12.51 19.11 7.25
N CYS A 425 11.18 19.10 7.40
CA CYS A 425 10.30 20.09 6.79
C CYS A 425 10.60 21.53 7.27
N LEU A 426 10.80 21.71 8.58
CA LEU A 426 11.08 23.01 9.21
C LEU A 426 12.52 23.49 8.95
N ALA A 427 13.45 22.61 8.58
CA ALA A 427 14.83 22.98 8.23
C ALA A 427 14.90 23.88 6.98
N TYR A 428 13.86 23.88 6.13
CA TYR A 428 13.72 24.81 5.00
C TYR A 428 13.27 26.22 5.42
N GLY A 429 13.01 26.46 6.71
CA GLY A 429 12.56 27.74 7.26
C GLY A 429 11.09 27.73 7.70
N PRO A 430 10.55 28.87 8.16
CA PRO A 430 9.16 28.96 8.60
C PRO A 430 8.15 28.58 7.50
N ILE A 431 6.98 28.08 7.92
CA ILE A 431 5.87 27.69 7.06
C ILE A 431 4.76 28.73 7.21
N SER A 432 4.53 29.51 6.16
CA SER A 432 3.39 30.43 6.11
C SER A 432 2.11 29.69 5.74
N LEU A 433 1.08 29.85 6.56
CA LEU A 433 -0.29 29.36 6.31
C LEU A 433 -1.21 30.54 5.94
N GLY A 434 -0.64 31.62 5.42
CA GLY A 434 -1.35 32.86 5.10
C GLY A 434 -1.91 33.54 6.36
N ALA A 435 -3.17 33.95 6.30
CA ALA A 435 -3.91 34.59 7.38
C ALA A 435 -4.19 33.65 8.57
N LEU A 436 -3.87 32.35 8.47
CA LEU A 436 -3.92 31.41 9.61
C LEU A 436 -2.63 31.43 10.44
N GLY A 437 -1.62 32.21 10.04
CA GLY A 437 -0.38 32.41 10.79
C GLY A 437 0.83 31.70 10.17
N GLU A 438 1.90 31.66 10.94
CA GLU A 438 3.19 31.07 10.56
C GLU A 438 3.63 30.03 11.60
N VAL A 439 4.29 28.98 11.12
CA VAL A 439 4.80 27.87 11.95
C VAL A 439 6.31 27.77 11.75
N SER A 440 7.08 27.98 12.81
CA SER A 440 8.55 27.96 12.74
C SER A 440 9.19 27.00 13.74
N THR A 441 8.41 26.39 14.63
CA THR A 441 8.90 25.51 15.68
C THR A 441 8.24 24.14 15.60
N LEU A 442 8.96 23.10 16.06
CA LEU A 442 8.43 21.74 16.14
C LEU A 442 7.17 21.66 17.04
N PRO A 443 7.15 22.24 18.26
CA PRO A 443 5.95 22.25 19.10
C PRO A 443 4.73 22.90 18.44
N GLY A 444 4.91 24.02 17.72
CA GLY A 444 3.82 24.70 17.02
C GLY A 444 3.28 23.88 15.84
N ALA A 445 4.16 23.21 15.09
CA ALA A 445 3.77 22.32 14.00
C ALA A 445 2.98 21.09 14.52
N LEU A 446 3.49 20.45 15.58
CA LEU A 446 2.80 19.35 16.26
C LEU A 446 1.46 19.80 16.84
N GLY A 447 1.41 21.01 17.40
CA GLY A 447 0.21 21.70 17.81
C GLY A 447 -0.90 21.70 16.77
N ILE A 448 -0.58 22.16 15.56
CA ILE A 448 -1.54 22.19 14.44
C ILE A 448 -1.98 20.78 14.03
N LEU A 449 -1.04 19.83 13.97
CA LEU A 449 -1.33 18.47 13.55
C LEU A 449 -2.24 17.73 14.55
N TRP A 450 -2.03 17.93 15.86
CA TRP A 450 -2.77 17.26 16.92
C TRP A 450 -3.98 18.03 17.48
N ALA A 451 -4.13 19.32 17.20
CA ALA A 451 -5.24 20.14 17.70
C ALA A 451 -6.61 19.50 17.43
N ASN A 452 -7.41 19.26 18.46
CA ASN A 452 -8.78 18.77 18.29
C ASN A 452 -9.59 19.85 17.55
N PRO A 453 -10.24 19.61 16.40
CA PRO A 453 -10.95 20.67 15.68
C PRO A 453 -12.17 21.23 16.43
N ALA A 454 -12.82 20.45 17.29
CA ALA A 454 -14.07 20.81 17.95
C ALA A 454 -13.87 21.49 19.32
N ILE A 455 -12.77 21.18 20.03
CA ILE A 455 -12.52 21.62 21.41
C ILE A 455 -11.11 22.20 21.53
N ALA A 456 -10.99 23.42 22.07
CA ALA A 456 -9.70 24.07 22.31
C ALA A 456 -9.03 23.53 23.58
N SER A 457 -7.72 23.79 23.74
CA SER A 457 -6.94 23.32 24.90
C SER A 457 -7.48 23.79 26.26
N ASN A 458 -8.25 24.89 26.28
CA ASN A 458 -8.98 25.39 27.45
C ASN A 458 -10.39 24.79 27.63
N ASN A 459 -10.71 23.70 26.92
CA ASN A 459 -12.02 23.05 26.86
C ASN A 459 -13.16 23.88 26.25
N ALA A 460 -12.88 25.04 25.64
CA ALA A 460 -13.89 25.80 24.93
C ALA A 460 -14.29 25.10 23.62
N ARG A 461 -15.59 25.06 23.32
CA ARG A 461 -16.11 24.55 22.05
C ARG A 461 -15.83 25.56 20.94
N ARG A 462 -15.17 25.13 19.88
CA ARG A 462 -14.92 25.96 18.69
C ARG A 462 -16.19 26.15 17.88
N THR A 463 -16.33 27.33 17.28
CA THR A 463 -17.33 27.62 16.25
C THR A 463 -17.06 26.79 14.98
N ALA A 464 -18.03 26.75 14.07
CA ALA A 464 -17.87 26.06 12.78
C ALA A 464 -16.70 26.63 11.96
N LEU A 465 -16.53 27.95 11.97
CA LEU A 465 -15.44 28.64 11.27
C LEU A 465 -14.09 28.33 11.90
N GLU A 466 -13.95 28.40 13.23
CA GLU A 466 -12.69 28.06 13.90
C GLU A 466 -12.33 26.58 13.72
N SER A 467 -13.32 25.69 13.74
CA SER A 467 -13.12 24.27 13.44
C SER A 467 -12.61 24.08 12.01
N LEU A 468 -13.13 24.85 11.05
CA LEU A 468 -12.67 24.83 9.66
C LEU A 468 -11.24 25.36 9.54
N LYS A 469 -10.90 26.47 10.20
CA LYS A 469 -9.52 27.01 10.26
C LYS A 469 -8.52 25.96 10.73
N VAL A 470 -8.81 25.25 11.84
CA VAL A 470 -7.93 24.20 12.38
C VAL A 470 -7.73 23.09 11.36
N ARG A 471 -8.80 22.59 10.74
CA ARG A 471 -8.71 21.53 9.71
C ARG A 471 -7.93 21.99 8.49
N THR A 472 -8.16 23.20 8.00
CA THR A 472 -7.45 23.74 6.83
C THR A 472 -5.98 24.01 7.11
N ALA A 473 -5.63 24.57 8.28
CA ALA A 473 -4.24 24.79 8.70
C ALA A 473 -3.45 23.48 8.75
N ARG A 474 -4.06 22.42 9.29
CA ARG A 474 -3.50 21.07 9.36
C ARG A 474 -3.21 20.49 7.99
N GLU A 475 -4.17 20.55 7.06
CA GLU A 475 -3.95 20.04 5.70
C GLU A 475 -2.93 20.90 4.92
N ALA A 476 -2.91 22.22 5.16
CA ALA A 476 -1.95 23.13 4.54
C ALA A 476 -0.52 22.89 5.03
N LEU A 477 -0.33 22.76 6.35
CA LEU A 477 0.96 22.40 6.95
C LEU A 477 1.47 21.06 6.38
N THR A 478 0.60 20.06 6.33
CA THR A 478 0.92 18.73 5.78
C THR A 478 1.33 18.83 4.31
N ALA A 479 0.61 19.61 3.50
CA ALA A 479 0.92 19.78 2.07
C ALA A 479 2.26 20.50 1.85
N VAL A 480 2.54 21.55 2.62
CA VAL A 480 3.85 22.25 2.55
C VAL A 480 4.98 21.31 2.97
N CYS A 481 4.78 20.48 3.99
CA CYS A 481 5.78 19.50 4.36
C CYS A 481 5.95 18.39 3.32
N ASN A 482 4.89 17.96 2.65
CA ASN A 482 5.01 17.06 1.51
C ASN A 482 5.84 17.68 0.38
N GLU A 483 5.63 18.96 0.08
CA GLU A 483 6.45 19.69 -0.89
C GLU A 483 7.92 19.74 -0.49
N ARG A 484 8.22 20.08 0.75
CA ARG A 484 9.61 20.24 1.21
C ARG A 484 10.35 18.91 1.39
N VAL A 485 9.69 17.90 1.96
CA VAL A 485 10.33 16.62 2.31
C VAL A 485 10.36 15.66 1.12
N PHE A 486 9.27 15.61 0.34
CA PHE A 486 9.09 14.65 -0.73
C PHE A 486 9.06 15.27 -2.14
N ASN A 487 9.28 16.59 -2.24
CA ASN A 487 9.33 17.32 -3.52
C ASN A 487 8.03 17.22 -4.34
N THR A 488 6.88 17.15 -3.65
CA THR A 488 5.57 17.11 -4.29
C THR A 488 4.97 18.50 -4.38
N ARG A 489 4.54 18.96 -5.55
CA ARG A 489 3.98 20.32 -5.67
C ARG A 489 2.67 20.44 -4.86
N ALA A 490 2.66 21.24 -3.80
CA ALA A 490 1.49 21.47 -2.98
C ALA A 490 0.44 22.31 -3.72
N PRO A 491 -0.86 22.12 -3.44
CA PRO A 491 -1.89 23.04 -3.88
C PRO A 491 -1.58 24.48 -3.41
N PRO A 492 -1.82 25.50 -4.26
CA PRO A 492 -1.55 26.89 -3.89
C PRO A 492 -2.42 27.32 -2.71
N LEU A 493 -1.81 27.96 -1.72
CA LEU A 493 -2.46 28.46 -0.50
C LEU A 493 -3.05 29.87 -0.67
N SER A 494 -3.22 30.36 -1.90
CA SER A 494 -3.65 31.73 -2.19
C SER A 494 -5.03 32.09 -1.59
N ALA A 495 -5.89 31.11 -1.32
CA ALA A 495 -7.15 31.35 -0.61
C ALA A 495 -6.96 31.74 0.87
N LEU A 496 -5.77 31.48 1.44
CA LEU A 496 -5.41 31.85 2.81
C LEU A 496 -4.68 33.19 2.89
N GLU A 497 -4.17 33.76 1.80
CA GLU A 497 -3.27 34.95 1.86
C GLU A 497 -3.95 36.22 2.37
N ASN A 498 -5.26 36.39 2.15
CA ASN A 498 -5.99 37.59 2.56
C ASN A 498 -6.96 37.26 3.73
N PRO A 499 -6.90 37.96 4.87
CA PRO A 499 -7.86 37.77 5.97
C PRO A 499 -9.32 37.94 5.54
N ALA A 500 -9.58 38.82 4.57
CA ALA A 500 -10.90 39.02 3.99
C ALA A 500 -11.35 37.88 3.05
N SER A 501 -10.44 36.97 2.68
CA SER A 501 -10.73 35.80 1.82
C SER A 501 -10.94 34.49 2.59
N LEU A 502 -11.02 34.53 3.93
CA LEU A 502 -11.42 33.38 4.77
C LEU A 502 -12.92 33.08 4.67
N ASP A 503 -13.44 33.09 3.43
CA ASP A 503 -14.77 32.63 3.10
C ASP A 503 -14.88 31.12 3.37
N PRO A 504 -15.88 30.65 4.13
CA PRO A 504 -16.00 29.23 4.47
C PRO A 504 -16.06 28.30 3.26
N GLY A 505 -16.71 28.70 2.17
CA GLY A 505 -16.84 27.90 0.95
C GLY A 505 -15.49 27.68 0.28
N ARG A 506 -14.73 28.77 0.04
CA ARG A 506 -13.38 28.69 -0.53
C ARG A 506 -12.38 27.95 0.36
N MET A 507 -12.49 28.11 1.69
CA MET A 507 -11.65 27.39 2.64
C MET A 507 -11.92 25.89 2.62
N GLU A 508 -13.18 25.46 2.50
CA GLU A 508 -13.55 24.06 2.41
C GLU A 508 -13.06 23.44 1.08
N GLU A 509 -13.20 24.16 -0.04
CA GLU A 509 -12.67 23.73 -1.33
C GLU A 509 -11.13 23.56 -1.29
N LEU A 510 -10.41 24.54 -0.73
CA LEU A 510 -8.96 24.44 -0.55
C LEU A 510 -8.61 23.25 0.35
N ARG A 511 -9.30 23.08 1.49
CA ARG A 511 -9.08 21.97 2.40
C ARG A 511 -9.19 20.62 1.70
N GLN A 512 -10.24 20.42 0.89
CA GLN A 512 -10.44 19.19 0.14
C GLN A 512 -9.34 18.95 -0.92
N ARG A 513 -8.84 20.02 -1.56
CA ARG A 513 -7.70 19.92 -2.48
C ARG A 513 -6.40 19.53 -1.77
N LEU A 514 -6.13 20.12 -0.61
CA LEU A 514 -4.97 19.80 0.23
C LEU A 514 -5.05 18.37 0.75
N GLU A 515 -6.21 17.95 1.24
CA GLU A 515 -6.44 16.58 1.72
C GLU A 515 -6.23 15.55 0.60
N ARG A 516 -6.76 15.79 -0.61
CA ARG A 516 -6.49 14.94 -1.79
C ARG A 516 -5.00 14.84 -2.10
N HIS A 517 -4.30 15.96 -2.06
CA HIS A 517 -2.86 15.99 -2.26
C HIS A 517 -2.16 15.15 -1.18
N ASN A 518 -2.42 15.41 0.10
CA ASN A 518 -1.76 14.72 1.22
C ASN A 518 -1.98 13.20 1.21
N HIS A 519 -3.14 12.74 0.73
CA HIS A 519 -3.47 11.32 0.64
C HIS A 519 -2.98 10.61 -0.64
N SER A 520 -2.52 11.35 -1.66
CA SER A 520 -2.18 10.78 -2.97
C SER A 520 -1.07 9.72 -2.93
N GLY A 521 -0.12 9.83 -1.99
CA GLY A 521 0.99 8.90 -1.81
C GLY A 521 0.81 7.85 -0.71
N LYS A 522 -0.39 7.68 -0.14
CA LYS A 522 -0.64 6.72 0.98
C LYS A 522 -0.17 5.28 0.69
N ARG A 523 -0.11 4.90 -0.58
CA ARG A 523 0.32 3.56 -1.03
C ARG A 523 1.76 3.48 -1.53
N THR A 524 2.44 4.62 -1.61
CA THR A 524 3.85 4.68 -2.04
C THR A 524 4.72 4.55 -0.81
N ALA A 525 5.79 3.75 -0.85
CA ALA A 525 6.69 3.63 0.29
C ALA A 525 7.41 4.95 0.61
N ILE A 526 7.77 5.15 1.89
CA ILE A 526 8.63 6.29 2.27
C ILE A 526 10.03 5.93 1.79
N PRO A 527 10.79 6.87 1.21
CA PRO A 527 12.16 6.60 0.82
C PRO A 527 13.04 6.14 1.98
N LEU A 528 13.55 4.91 1.90
CA LEU A 528 14.43 4.29 2.93
C LEU A 528 15.59 5.21 3.35
N ARG A 529 16.12 5.97 2.39
CA ARG A 529 17.17 6.97 2.60
C ARG A 529 16.85 8.05 3.63
N LYS A 530 15.57 8.41 3.77
CA LYS A 530 15.19 9.52 4.65
C LYS A 530 15.34 9.15 6.11
N ARG A 531 15.32 7.86 6.45
CA ARG A 531 15.42 7.36 7.84
C ARG A 531 14.38 7.99 8.80
N ILE A 532 13.34 8.66 8.29
CA ILE A 532 12.28 9.36 9.03
C ILE A 532 11.16 8.43 9.53
N PHE A 533 11.47 7.15 9.59
CA PHE A 533 10.53 6.08 9.87
C PHE A 533 10.31 5.84 11.37
N ALA A 534 11.16 6.39 12.24
CA ALA A 534 10.89 6.38 13.67
C ALA A 534 9.66 7.25 13.98
N VAL A 535 8.53 6.60 14.25
CA VAL A 535 7.28 7.26 14.64
C VAL A 535 6.99 7.00 16.12
N ASP A 536 6.88 8.08 16.90
CA ASP A 536 6.44 8.06 18.30
C ASP A 536 5.32 9.09 18.50
N PRO A 537 4.06 8.69 18.30
CA PRO A 537 2.93 9.61 18.43
C PRO A 537 2.73 10.10 19.87
N LEU A 538 3.14 9.33 20.90
CA LEU A 538 2.95 9.75 22.30
C LEU A 538 3.91 10.89 22.64
N GLN A 539 5.19 10.72 22.32
CA GLN A 539 6.18 11.77 22.51
C GLN A 539 5.82 13.05 21.72
N ALA A 540 5.36 12.87 20.48
CA ALA A 540 4.94 13.99 19.64
C ALA A 540 3.69 14.72 20.20
N MET A 541 2.72 14.00 20.76
CA MET A 541 1.55 14.59 21.42
C MET A 541 1.93 15.38 22.67
N GLU A 542 2.87 14.89 23.49
CA GLU A 542 3.30 15.55 24.73
C GLU A 542 3.97 16.91 24.47
N ARG A 543 4.56 17.11 23.29
CA ARG A 543 5.23 18.35 22.89
C ARG A 543 4.37 19.31 22.08
N ALA A 544 3.14 18.92 21.74
CA ALA A 544 2.26 19.74 20.91
C ALA A 544 1.79 21.00 21.66
N GLU A 545 1.99 22.18 21.05
CA GLU A 545 1.51 23.46 21.59
C GLU A 545 0.32 23.97 20.79
N GLU A 546 -0.85 24.14 21.43
CA GLU A 546 -2.09 24.57 20.75
C GLU A 546 -1.87 25.84 19.90
N PRO A 547 -2.18 25.79 18.60
CA PRO A 547 -1.97 26.93 17.70
C PRO A 547 -2.89 28.10 18.02
N ARG A 548 -2.39 29.32 17.78
CA ARG A 548 -3.16 30.56 17.85
C ARG A 548 -3.48 31.01 16.42
N PHE A 549 -4.76 31.00 16.05
CA PHE A 549 -5.27 31.33 14.71
C PHE A 549 -5.97 32.69 14.63
#